data_AF-A0A7C7CX93-F1
#
_entry.id   AF-A0A7C7CX93-F1
#
_cell.length_a   1.000
_cell.length_b   1.000
_cell.length_c   1.000
_cell.angle_alpha   90.00
_cell.angle_beta   90.00
_cell.angle_gamma   90.00
#
_symmetry.space_group_name_H-M   'P 1'
#
loop_
_entity.id
_entity.type
_entity.pdbx_description
1 polymer ?
#
loop_
_entity_poly.entity_id
_entity_poly.type
_entity_poly.pdbx_seq_one_letter_code
_entity_poly.pdbx_strand_id
1 'polypeptide(L)'
;MLVDDATNDLISAFNLHHVDRDAVPILLHNPLPIAWSGTLPVDMALPAYRCYLEAGTQLKVELSKPADGCIIQTMAALTEPQFGLHVHADRAINVELPRVQGAVLVHNLPPGIHVAHILPGHGPQNLPAKPVKTGGRQGRTDWMENGLVRVQFGRDGRFDVIDSGTKRTYTGLGRLESSEDAGDSYDWSAGGHPVEVGTGRGSKMEKRAKAVDRRICDLDDSDKRSTSVTLMMENEWLTTVLVQVHWSLPTSFDDATQKRTAEEDWVTVEHYVTLRTGSRLVEIETMINNTCEDHRLRVCLPTGLTPKKVWSGGVYDVLSRLTSIPHESDWEQPSVPTQHFSQFVSMQDRLGGLAAIVPGSNEYEVAKTDGKDGLDLRITMLRATGWLSRDGFASRRNRAGPCYPAPGAQCQGQSWMRWGILPYEGMWAQAGVHEAAEKFAANATLLPAHGKPQLNGFFDDPLSKGIRGRSAAPVRFVGEGPRPLLSACKPAEDGDGTVVRIHNPTKHEWTGRIETDLPLFECNECDMLEIIGKAVDITDQGWDVSIGSKKIVTFRFK
;
A
#
# COMPACT_ATOMS: atom_id res chain seq x y z
N MET A 1 -1.97 -25.30 -0.82
CA MET A 1 -3.20 -26.10 -0.79
C MET A 1 -4.40 -25.21 -1.03
N LEU A 2 -4.81 -24.32 -0.11
CA LEU A 2 -6.00 -23.46 -0.29
C LEU A 2 -6.03 -22.60 -1.57
N VAL A 3 -4.91 -21.97 -1.98
CA VAL A 3 -4.88 -21.12 -3.19
C VAL A 3 -4.90 -21.95 -4.48
N ASP A 4 -4.20 -23.09 -4.51
CA ASP A 4 -4.18 -23.99 -5.67
C ASP A 4 -5.56 -24.60 -5.90
N ASP A 5 -6.23 -25.03 -4.82
CA ASP A 5 -7.58 -25.60 -4.89
C ASP A 5 -8.59 -24.56 -5.39
N ALA A 6 -8.55 -23.35 -4.81
CA ALA A 6 -9.39 -22.24 -5.27
C ALA A 6 -9.10 -21.87 -6.75
N THR A 7 -7.84 -21.89 -7.16
CA THR A 7 -7.46 -21.61 -8.56
C THR A 7 -7.98 -22.71 -9.48
N ASN A 8 -7.89 -23.99 -9.11
CA ASN A 8 -8.44 -25.10 -9.89
C ASN A 8 -9.95 -25.01 -10.05
N ASP A 9 -10.67 -24.67 -8.98
CA ASP A 9 -12.12 -24.45 -9.03
C ASP A 9 -12.48 -23.32 -10.01
N LEU A 10 -11.75 -22.20 -9.95
CA LEU A 10 -11.93 -21.08 -10.87
C LEU A 10 -11.62 -21.46 -12.32
N ILE A 11 -10.52 -22.17 -12.57
CA ILE A 11 -10.13 -22.65 -13.91
C ILE A 11 -11.22 -23.52 -14.52
N SER A 12 -11.79 -24.43 -13.73
CA SER A 12 -12.86 -25.32 -14.21
C SER A 12 -14.18 -24.57 -14.47
N ALA A 13 -14.42 -23.48 -13.74
CA ALA A 13 -15.67 -22.73 -13.81
C ALA A 13 -15.71 -21.75 -14.98
N PHE A 14 -14.64 -20.99 -15.24
CA PHE A 14 -14.65 -19.90 -16.23
C PHE A 14 -14.43 -20.39 -17.67
N ASN A 15 -14.99 -19.66 -18.63
CA ASN A 15 -14.74 -19.92 -20.05
C ASN A 15 -13.37 -19.40 -20.47
N LEU A 16 -12.39 -20.29 -20.53
CA LEU A 16 -11.00 -20.01 -20.90
C LEU A 16 -10.74 -20.13 -22.41
N HIS A 17 -11.76 -20.49 -23.19
CA HIS A 17 -11.60 -20.71 -24.63
C HIS A 17 -11.03 -19.48 -25.35
N HIS A 18 -10.10 -19.73 -26.25
CA HIS A 18 -9.55 -18.74 -27.17
C HIS A 18 -9.46 -19.33 -28.58
N VAL A 19 -9.52 -18.47 -29.60
CA VAL A 19 -9.46 -18.90 -31.02
C VAL A 19 -8.06 -19.33 -31.42
N ASP A 20 -7.05 -18.67 -30.86
CA ASP A 20 -5.66 -19.11 -30.89
C ASP A 20 -5.45 -20.21 -29.86
N ARG A 21 -4.98 -21.38 -30.31
CA ARG A 21 -4.74 -22.55 -29.47
C ARG A 21 -3.50 -22.43 -28.62
N ASP A 22 -2.61 -21.51 -28.98
CA ASP A 22 -1.37 -21.25 -28.26
C ASP A 22 -1.55 -20.17 -27.17
N ALA A 23 -2.75 -19.63 -27.02
CA ALA A 23 -3.09 -18.69 -25.97
C ALA A 23 -2.97 -19.36 -24.58
N VAL A 24 -2.28 -18.70 -23.65
CA VAL A 24 -2.16 -19.20 -22.28
C VAL A 24 -3.11 -18.41 -21.37
N PRO A 25 -4.16 -19.05 -20.83
CA PRO A 25 -5.15 -18.35 -20.03
C PRO A 25 -4.60 -17.96 -18.66
N ILE A 26 -5.01 -16.79 -18.19
CA ILE A 26 -4.78 -16.24 -16.86
C ILE A 26 -6.07 -15.61 -16.33
N LEU A 27 -6.18 -15.45 -15.01
CA LEU A 27 -7.25 -14.71 -14.36
C LEU A 27 -6.69 -13.43 -13.75
N LEU A 28 -7.31 -12.30 -14.07
CA LEU A 28 -7.08 -11.02 -13.39
C LEU A 28 -8.19 -10.81 -12.37
N HIS A 29 -7.84 -10.73 -11.10
CA HIS A 29 -8.79 -10.55 -10.00
C HIS A 29 -8.62 -9.18 -9.36
N ASN A 30 -9.64 -8.33 -9.51
CA ASN A 30 -9.81 -7.11 -8.74
C ASN A 30 -10.80 -7.37 -7.60
N PRO A 31 -10.36 -7.41 -6.34
CA PRO A 31 -11.23 -7.70 -5.20
C PRO A 31 -12.12 -6.51 -4.80
N LEU A 32 -11.90 -5.33 -5.38
CA LEU A 32 -12.62 -4.11 -5.02
C LEU A 32 -13.93 -3.98 -5.79
N PRO A 33 -14.95 -3.30 -5.23
CA PRO A 33 -16.20 -2.99 -5.91
C PRO A 33 -16.07 -1.85 -6.93
N ILE A 34 -14.85 -1.35 -7.15
CA ILE A 34 -14.49 -0.24 -8.03
C ILE A 34 -13.28 -0.59 -8.89
N ALA A 35 -13.07 0.14 -9.98
CA ALA A 35 -11.96 -0.13 -10.89
C ALA A 35 -10.58 0.09 -10.23
N TRP A 36 -9.64 -0.79 -10.57
CA TRP A 36 -8.27 -0.82 -10.04
C TRP A 36 -7.25 -0.52 -11.14
N SER A 37 -6.17 0.19 -10.79
CA SER A 37 -5.04 0.46 -11.68
C SER A 37 -3.74 0.18 -10.92
N GLY A 38 -2.75 -0.37 -11.59
CA GLY A 38 -1.46 -0.68 -10.98
C GLY A 38 -0.61 -1.61 -11.84
N THR A 39 0.34 -2.26 -11.19
CA THR A 39 1.28 -3.20 -11.82
C THR A 39 1.11 -4.58 -11.18
N LEU A 40 0.90 -5.60 -11.99
CA LEU A 40 0.83 -7.00 -11.57
C LEU A 40 2.09 -7.72 -12.03
N PRO A 41 2.92 -8.27 -11.12
CA PRO A 41 4.05 -9.09 -11.53
C PRO A 41 3.54 -10.36 -12.21
N VAL A 42 4.29 -10.85 -13.20
CA VAL A 42 4.03 -12.13 -13.85
C VAL A 42 5.32 -12.94 -13.88
N ASP A 43 5.25 -14.13 -13.30
CA ASP A 43 6.31 -15.14 -13.35
C ASP A 43 5.67 -16.54 -13.33
N MET A 44 5.55 -17.15 -14.50
CA MET A 44 4.89 -18.45 -14.66
C MET A 44 5.49 -19.25 -15.81
N ALA A 45 5.57 -20.56 -15.63
CA ALA A 45 5.99 -21.48 -16.68
C ALA A 45 4.94 -21.52 -17.79
N LEU A 46 5.40 -21.50 -19.04
CA LEU A 46 4.55 -21.61 -20.23
C LEU A 46 4.71 -22.99 -20.86
N PRO A 47 3.69 -23.48 -21.59
CA PRO A 47 3.83 -24.67 -22.40
C PRO A 47 4.93 -24.50 -23.45
N ALA A 48 5.71 -25.56 -23.69
CA ALA A 48 6.72 -25.61 -24.76
C ALA A 48 6.09 -25.76 -26.16
N TYR A 49 5.05 -24.97 -26.47
CA TYR A 49 4.50 -24.86 -27.82
C TYR A 49 5.49 -24.14 -28.75
N ARG A 50 5.38 -24.35 -30.06
CA ARG A 50 6.34 -23.81 -31.04
C ARG A 50 6.51 -22.29 -30.97
N CYS A 51 5.49 -21.57 -30.54
CA CYS A 51 5.46 -20.12 -30.43
C CYS A 51 6.09 -19.56 -29.14
N TYR A 52 6.44 -20.43 -28.18
CA TYR A 52 7.14 -20.07 -26.93
C TYR A 52 8.52 -20.74 -26.85
N LEU A 53 9.26 -20.76 -27.96
CA LEU A 53 10.60 -21.36 -28.00
C LEU A 53 11.74 -20.34 -28.11
N GLU A 54 11.44 -19.11 -28.54
CA GLU A 54 12.46 -18.07 -28.74
C GLU A 54 12.52 -17.16 -27.51
N ALA A 55 13.56 -17.34 -26.69
CA ALA A 55 13.80 -16.48 -25.53
C ALA A 55 13.91 -15.00 -25.93
N GLY A 56 13.42 -14.12 -25.06
CA GLY A 56 13.32 -12.69 -25.33
C GLY A 56 12.08 -12.29 -26.14
N THR A 57 11.30 -13.25 -26.65
CA THR A 57 10.01 -12.96 -27.31
C THR A 57 9.13 -12.16 -26.35
N GLN A 58 8.71 -10.98 -26.81
CA GLN A 58 7.77 -10.13 -26.08
C GLN A 58 6.41 -10.80 -26.03
N LEU A 59 5.73 -10.63 -24.90
CA LEU A 59 4.41 -11.20 -24.69
C LEU A 59 3.40 -10.07 -24.48
N LYS A 60 2.17 -10.32 -24.91
CA LYS A 60 1.02 -9.43 -24.69
C LYS A 60 -0.05 -10.14 -23.87
N VAL A 61 -0.81 -9.35 -23.12
CA VAL A 61 -1.98 -9.83 -22.36
C VAL A 61 -3.22 -9.16 -22.93
N GLU A 62 -4.23 -9.97 -23.25
CA GLU A 62 -5.50 -9.50 -23.79
C GLU A 62 -6.66 -10.02 -22.94
N LEU A 63 -7.60 -9.13 -22.55
CA LEU A 63 -8.83 -9.56 -21.90
C LEU A 63 -9.68 -10.36 -22.88
N SER A 64 -10.19 -11.52 -22.47
CA SER A 64 -11.06 -12.34 -23.31
C SER A 64 -12.42 -11.67 -23.55
N LYS A 65 -12.82 -10.74 -22.66
CA LYS A 65 -13.95 -9.84 -22.82
C LYS A 65 -13.45 -8.41 -22.57
N PRO A 66 -13.34 -7.56 -23.61
CA PRO A 66 -12.96 -6.16 -23.42
C PRO A 66 -13.87 -5.47 -22.42
N ALA A 67 -13.30 -4.59 -21.61
CA ALA A 67 -14.02 -3.78 -20.65
C ALA A 67 -13.74 -2.30 -20.92
N ASP A 68 -14.79 -1.48 -20.86
CA ASP A 68 -14.72 -0.07 -21.20
C ASP A 68 -13.71 0.66 -20.31
N GLY A 69 -12.79 1.39 -20.94
CA GLY A 69 -11.74 2.14 -20.27
C GLY A 69 -10.62 1.30 -19.64
N CYS A 70 -10.70 -0.04 -19.69
CA CYS A 70 -9.63 -0.91 -19.22
C CYS A 70 -8.52 -0.99 -20.27
N ILE A 71 -7.29 -0.67 -19.87
CA ILE A 71 -6.11 -0.74 -20.74
C ILE A 71 -5.07 -1.64 -20.09
N ILE A 72 -4.50 -2.56 -20.87
CA ILE A 72 -3.43 -3.45 -20.45
C ILE A 72 -2.21 -3.21 -21.33
N GLN A 73 -1.06 -3.00 -20.68
CA GLN A 73 0.25 -2.98 -21.32
C GLN A 73 1.13 -4.03 -20.67
N THR A 74 1.79 -4.84 -21.48
CA THR A 74 2.68 -5.88 -20.97
C THR A 74 4.14 -5.43 -21.07
N MET A 75 4.87 -5.65 -20.00
CA MET A 75 6.33 -5.51 -19.87
C MET A 75 6.90 -6.85 -19.43
N ALA A 76 6.67 -7.89 -20.23
CA ALA A 76 7.09 -9.24 -19.92
C ALA A 76 7.61 -9.92 -21.18
N ALA A 77 8.63 -10.77 -20.98
CA ALA A 77 9.26 -11.51 -22.04
C ALA A 77 9.37 -12.98 -21.66
N LEU A 78 9.54 -13.80 -22.70
CA LEU A 78 9.84 -15.21 -22.53
C LEU A 78 11.30 -15.39 -22.07
N THR A 79 11.53 -16.25 -21.09
CA THR A 79 12.87 -16.64 -20.66
C THR A 79 13.39 -17.80 -21.52
N GLU A 80 14.71 -18.04 -21.48
CA GLU A 80 15.24 -19.38 -21.80
C GLU A 80 14.55 -20.44 -20.92
N PRO A 81 14.43 -21.69 -21.40
CA PRO A 81 13.96 -22.79 -20.57
C PRO A 81 14.78 -22.92 -19.28
N GLN A 82 14.10 -23.08 -18.15
CA GLN A 82 14.72 -23.20 -16.84
C GLN A 82 14.07 -24.33 -16.05
N PHE A 83 14.85 -25.06 -15.26
CA PHE A 83 14.33 -26.07 -14.34
C PHE A 83 13.43 -25.43 -13.28
N GLY A 84 12.19 -25.93 -13.19
CA GLY A 84 11.22 -25.56 -12.17
C GLY A 84 10.66 -26.78 -11.44
N LEU A 85 10.57 -26.69 -10.12
CA LEU A 85 9.86 -27.69 -9.30
C LEU A 85 8.35 -27.39 -9.34
N HIS A 86 7.57 -28.36 -9.82
CA HIS A 86 6.11 -28.30 -9.84
C HIS A 86 5.54 -29.38 -8.93
N VAL A 87 4.85 -28.95 -7.87
CA VAL A 87 4.27 -29.84 -6.87
C VAL A 87 2.79 -30.08 -7.19
N HIS A 88 2.43 -31.31 -7.53
CA HIS A 88 1.05 -31.78 -7.66
C HIS A 88 0.57 -32.37 -6.32
N ALA A 89 -0.70 -32.78 -6.26
CA ALA A 89 -1.26 -33.41 -5.06
C ALA A 89 -0.60 -34.78 -4.74
N ASP A 90 -0.16 -35.50 -5.77
CA ASP A 90 0.32 -36.90 -5.69
C ASP A 90 1.80 -37.06 -6.05
N ARG A 91 2.44 -36.03 -6.62
CA ARG A 91 3.84 -36.09 -7.10
C ARG A 91 4.48 -34.71 -7.13
N ALA A 92 5.81 -34.68 -7.21
CA ALA A 92 6.56 -33.50 -7.59
C ALA A 92 7.36 -33.81 -8.86
N ILE A 93 7.38 -32.87 -9.79
CA ILE A 93 8.14 -33.00 -11.03
C ILE A 93 9.11 -31.83 -11.16
N ASN A 94 10.28 -32.10 -11.73
CA ASN A 94 11.26 -31.08 -12.06
C ASN A 94 11.47 -31.11 -13.56
N VAL A 95 10.97 -30.09 -14.25
CA VAL A 95 10.99 -30.00 -15.72
C VAL A 95 11.57 -28.67 -16.14
N GLU A 96 12.22 -28.66 -17.29
CA GLU A 96 12.81 -27.48 -17.88
C GLU A 96 11.81 -26.85 -18.85
N LEU A 97 11.32 -25.65 -18.53
CA LEU A 97 10.29 -24.97 -19.30
C LEU A 97 10.61 -23.48 -19.46
N PRO A 98 10.23 -22.86 -20.58
CA PRO A 98 10.27 -21.41 -20.70
C PRO A 98 9.26 -20.78 -19.74
N ARG A 99 9.53 -19.56 -19.31
CA ARG A 99 8.66 -18.80 -18.41
C ARG A 99 8.33 -17.45 -19.03
N VAL A 100 7.17 -16.91 -18.73
CA VAL A 100 6.94 -15.46 -18.85
C VAL A 100 7.47 -14.82 -17.58
N GLN A 101 8.30 -13.78 -17.72
CA GLN A 101 8.81 -13.01 -16.60
C GLN A 101 8.69 -11.51 -16.88
N GLY A 102 8.17 -10.76 -15.91
CA GLY A 102 8.07 -9.31 -15.99
C GLY A 102 6.82 -8.78 -15.27
N ALA A 103 6.11 -7.86 -15.92
CA ALA A 103 4.94 -7.22 -15.34
C ALA A 103 3.82 -6.94 -16.36
N VAL A 104 2.59 -6.89 -15.87
CA VAL A 104 1.40 -6.46 -16.59
C VAL A 104 0.92 -5.15 -15.95
N LEU A 105 0.97 -4.06 -16.71
CA LEU A 105 0.48 -2.76 -16.32
C LEU A 105 -1.00 -2.67 -16.66
N VAL A 106 -1.82 -2.27 -15.69
CA VAL A 106 -3.27 -2.23 -15.85
C VAL A 106 -3.81 -0.87 -15.46
N HIS A 107 -4.67 -0.33 -16.31
CA HIS A 107 -5.47 0.85 -16.03
C HIS A 107 -6.95 0.46 -16.03
N ASN A 108 -7.68 0.82 -14.97
CA ASN A 108 -9.12 0.59 -14.80
C ASN A 108 -9.60 -0.86 -15.00
N LEU A 109 -8.91 -1.84 -14.41
CA LEU A 109 -9.43 -3.20 -14.28
C LEU A 109 -10.77 -3.17 -13.54
N PRO A 110 -11.89 -3.60 -14.14
CA PRO A 110 -13.19 -3.57 -13.48
C PRO A 110 -13.23 -4.51 -12.26
N PRO A 111 -14.19 -4.34 -11.35
CA PRO A 111 -14.42 -5.26 -10.23
C PRO A 111 -14.52 -6.72 -10.67
N GLY A 112 -14.06 -7.63 -9.83
CA GLY A 112 -14.25 -9.07 -10.02
C GLY A 112 -13.10 -9.79 -10.73
N ILE A 113 -13.43 -10.96 -11.26
CA ILE A 113 -12.50 -11.87 -11.95
C ILE A 113 -12.72 -11.73 -13.46
N HIS A 114 -11.63 -11.58 -14.20
CA HIS A 114 -11.63 -11.44 -15.66
C HIS A 114 -10.67 -12.45 -16.28
N VAL A 115 -11.14 -13.22 -17.26
CA VAL A 115 -10.28 -14.08 -18.06
C VAL A 115 -9.48 -13.22 -19.02
N ALA A 116 -8.17 -13.48 -19.08
CA ALA A 116 -7.27 -12.90 -20.05
C ALA A 116 -6.34 -13.98 -20.61
N HIS A 117 -5.64 -13.66 -21.69
CA HIS A 117 -4.73 -14.58 -22.37
C HIS A 117 -3.38 -13.94 -22.59
N ILE A 118 -2.32 -14.68 -22.28
CA ILE A 118 -0.96 -14.37 -22.69
C ILE A 118 -0.77 -14.92 -24.11
N LEU A 119 -0.20 -14.09 -24.98
CA LEU A 119 0.07 -14.39 -26.39
C LEU A 119 1.47 -13.88 -26.77
N PRO A 120 2.16 -14.53 -27.73
CA PRO A 120 3.36 -13.98 -28.32
C PRO A 120 3.11 -12.65 -29.05
N GLY A 121 4.10 -11.78 -29.03
CA GLY A 121 4.13 -10.52 -29.76
C GLY A 121 3.78 -9.30 -28.91
N HIS A 122 3.60 -8.17 -29.59
CA HIS A 122 3.37 -6.87 -28.97
C HIS A 122 1.88 -6.57 -28.83
N GLY A 123 1.49 -6.10 -27.65
CA GLY A 123 0.17 -5.52 -27.42
C GLY A 123 0.08 -4.09 -27.95
N PRO A 124 -1.12 -3.51 -28.02
CA PRO A 124 -1.30 -2.11 -28.36
C PRO A 124 -0.63 -1.21 -27.32
N GLN A 125 0.14 -0.22 -27.77
CA GLN A 125 0.77 0.79 -26.91
C GLN A 125 -0.19 1.95 -26.63
N ASN A 126 -1.30 1.64 -25.97
CA ASN A 126 -2.26 2.67 -25.56
C ASN A 126 -1.85 3.25 -24.22
N LEU A 127 -1.99 4.57 -24.05
CA LEU A 127 -1.78 5.24 -22.76
C LEU A 127 -3.12 5.73 -22.20
N PRO A 128 -3.38 5.59 -20.89
CA PRO A 128 -4.57 6.15 -20.28
C PRO A 128 -4.58 7.68 -20.22
N ALA A 129 -3.41 8.33 -20.23
CA ALA A 129 -3.29 9.78 -20.27
C ALA A 129 -1.95 10.20 -20.90
N LYS A 130 -1.47 11.41 -20.60
CA LYS A 130 -0.16 11.88 -21.05
C LYS A 130 0.96 10.92 -20.61
N PRO A 131 1.97 10.67 -21.47
CA PRO A 131 3.08 9.82 -21.10
C PRO A 131 3.84 10.42 -19.92
N VAL A 132 4.50 9.56 -19.14
CA VAL A 132 5.47 10.01 -18.15
C VAL A 132 6.72 10.50 -18.89
N LYS A 133 7.18 11.70 -18.53
CA LYS A 133 8.39 12.30 -19.08
C LYS A 133 9.39 12.49 -17.96
N THR A 134 10.67 12.29 -18.28
CA THR A 134 11.77 12.60 -17.38
C THR A 134 12.61 13.74 -17.95
N GLY A 135 13.45 14.32 -17.09
CA GLY A 135 14.52 15.17 -17.57
C GLY A 135 15.52 15.49 -16.49
N GLY A 136 16.66 16.04 -16.92
CA GLY A 136 17.72 16.49 -16.04
C GLY A 136 18.95 16.90 -16.83
N ARG A 137 20.05 17.12 -16.12
CA ARG A 137 21.31 17.62 -16.71
C ARG A 137 22.42 16.60 -16.48
N GLN A 138 23.39 16.56 -17.40
CA GLN A 138 24.61 15.76 -17.27
C GLN A 138 24.34 14.27 -17.01
N GLY A 139 23.31 13.69 -17.65
CA GLY A 139 22.97 12.27 -17.51
C GLY A 139 22.24 11.88 -16.22
N ARG A 140 21.91 12.84 -15.36
CA ARG A 140 21.08 12.62 -14.16
C ARG A 140 19.60 12.83 -14.46
N THR A 141 18.73 12.07 -13.79
CA THR A 141 17.29 12.32 -13.74
C THR A 141 16.98 13.27 -12.60
N ASP A 142 16.61 14.52 -12.93
CA ASP A 142 16.31 15.58 -11.97
C ASP A 142 14.82 15.67 -11.64
N TRP A 143 13.96 15.21 -12.56
CA TRP A 143 12.52 15.24 -12.40
C TRP A 143 11.82 14.20 -13.27
N MET A 144 10.58 13.88 -12.88
CA MET A 144 9.60 13.13 -13.70
C MET A 144 8.22 13.78 -13.60
N GLU A 145 7.42 13.73 -14.67
CA GLU A 145 6.11 14.39 -14.76
C GLU A 145 5.15 13.63 -15.68
N ASN A 146 3.88 13.54 -15.32
CA ASN A 146 2.82 12.91 -16.13
C ASN A 146 1.69 13.88 -16.53
N GLY A 147 1.92 15.18 -16.33
CA GLY A 147 0.96 16.26 -16.55
C GLY A 147 -0.05 16.48 -15.42
N LEU A 148 -0.18 15.56 -14.47
CA LEU A 148 -1.01 15.70 -13.27
C LEU A 148 -0.17 16.08 -12.06
N VAL A 149 1.00 15.46 -11.92
CA VAL A 149 1.99 15.77 -10.89
C VAL A 149 3.39 15.74 -11.48
N ARG A 150 4.28 16.51 -10.87
CA ARG A 150 5.72 16.50 -11.16
C ARG A 150 6.47 16.21 -9.87
N VAL A 151 7.44 15.30 -9.94
CA VAL A 151 8.39 15.01 -8.86
C VAL A 151 9.74 15.60 -9.24
N GLN A 152 10.38 16.33 -8.34
CA GLN A 152 11.72 16.89 -8.54
C GLN A 152 12.67 16.35 -7.47
N PHE A 153 13.76 15.71 -7.89
CA PHE A 153 14.69 15.02 -7.01
C PHE A 153 15.82 15.95 -6.55
N GLY A 154 15.99 16.05 -5.23
CA GLY A 154 17.07 16.77 -4.56
C GLY A 154 18.38 15.99 -4.58
N ARG A 155 19.50 16.70 -4.38
CA ARG A 155 20.83 16.09 -4.18
C ARG A 155 21.07 15.60 -2.77
N ASP A 156 20.12 15.83 -1.88
CA ASP A 156 20.17 15.56 -0.45
C ASP A 156 19.26 14.40 -0.05
N GLY A 157 18.77 13.61 -1.01
CA GLY A 157 17.88 12.48 -0.78
C GLY A 157 16.40 12.85 -0.61
N ARG A 158 16.05 14.14 -0.66
CA ARG A 158 14.64 14.60 -0.62
C ARG A 158 14.08 14.78 -2.02
N PHE A 159 12.77 14.95 -2.12
CA PHE A 159 12.11 15.32 -3.36
C PHE A 159 10.92 16.26 -3.13
N ASP A 160 10.61 17.04 -4.16
CA ASP A 160 9.47 17.95 -4.18
C ASP A 160 8.36 17.35 -5.04
N VAL A 161 7.11 17.55 -4.65
CA VAL A 161 5.93 17.19 -5.46
C VAL A 161 5.15 18.45 -5.81
N ILE A 162 4.99 18.70 -7.10
CA ILE A 162 4.22 19.81 -7.65
C ILE A 162 2.91 19.25 -8.21
N ASP A 163 1.79 19.75 -7.69
CA ASP A 163 0.46 19.41 -8.19
C ASP A 163 0.04 20.34 -9.33
N SER A 164 -0.25 19.78 -10.50
CA SER A 164 -0.72 20.56 -11.65
C SER A 164 -2.08 21.22 -11.43
N GLY A 165 -2.91 20.67 -10.55
CA GLY A 165 -4.25 21.16 -10.24
C GLY A 165 -4.22 22.42 -9.38
N THR A 166 -3.77 22.27 -8.13
CA THR A 166 -3.66 23.38 -7.17
C THR A 166 -2.47 24.31 -7.42
N LYS A 167 -1.51 23.92 -8.27
CA LYS A 167 -0.20 24.58 -8.46
C LYS A 167 0.65 24.65 -7.20
N ARG A 168 0.28 23.93 -6.14
CA ARG A 168 1.04 23.87 -4.90
C ARG A 168 2.27 22.99 -5.07
N THR A 169 3.38 23.46 -4.52
CA THR A 169 4.62 22.69 -4.38
C THR A 169 4.77 22.25 -2.93
N TYR A 170 4.91 20.94 -2.73
CA TYR A 170 5.25 20.33 -1.46
C TYR A 170 6.76 20.06 -1.45
N THR A 171 7.52 20.92 -0.77
CA THR A 171 8.99 20.92 -0.82
C THR A 171 9.61 20.08 0.30
N GLY A 172 10.62 19.28 -0.04
CA GLY A 172 11.43 18.54 0.92
C GLY A 172 10.72 17.31 1.51
N LEU A 173 9.88 16.65 0.72
CA LEU A 173 9.29 15.35 1.08
C LEU A 173 10.38 14.26 1.09
N GLY A 174 10.08 13.13 1.73
CA GLY A 174 11.05 12.03 1.87
C GLY A 174 12.19 12.34 2.86
N ARG A 175 12.04 13.39 3.69
CA ARG A 175 13.08 13.79 4.65
C ARG A 175 13.18 12.77 5.78
N LEU A 176 14.38 12.22 6.01
CA LEU A 176 14.61 11.21 7.04
C LEU A 176 14.96 11.83 8.39
N GLU A 177 14.36 11.28 9.45
CA GLU A 177 14.62 11.63 10.84
C GLU A 177 14.88 10.38 11.66
N SER A 178 15.89 10.43 12.54
CA SER A 178 16.24 9.38 13.49
C SER A 178 16.33 9.99 14.88
N SER A 179 15.62 9.44 15.86
CA SER A 179 15.76 9.80 17.28
C SER A 179 16.10 8.57 18.10
N GLU A 180 16.68 8.77 19.28
CA GLU A 180 16.79 7.68 20.25
C GLU A 180 15.40 7.13 20.65
N ASP A 181 15.36 5.90 21.12
CA ASP A 181 14.23 5.30 21.81
C ASP A 181 14.70 4.52 23.05
N ALA A 182 14.62 5.15 24.21
CA ALA A 182 14.96 4.55 25.50
C ALA A 182 13.83 3.67 26.09
N GLY A 183 12.74 3.52 25.35
CA GLY A 183 11.53 2.84 25.77
C GLY A 183 11.55 1.33 25.50
N ASP A 184 10.41 0.80 25.13
CA ASP A 184 10.20 -0.62 24.84
C ASP A 184 9.13 -0.83 23.77
N SER A 185 8.72 -2.08 23.56
CA SER A 185 7.75 -2.41 22.52
C SER A 185 6.37 -1.74 22.68
N TYR A 186 6.04 -1.22 23.88
CA TYR A 186 4.78 -0.50 24.11
C TYR A 186 4.91 0.99 23.82
N ASP A 187 5.97 1.62 24.35
CA ASP A 187 6.08 3.07 24.38
C ASP A 187 7.44 3.53 23.86
N TRP A 188 7.43 4.49 22.94
CA TRP A 188 8.62 5.29 22.65
C TRP A 188 8.96 6.15 23.87
N SER A 189 10.24 6.27 24.23
CA SER A 189 10.69 7.22 25.24
C SER A 189 11.91 8.00 24.79
N ALA A 190 11.91 9.30 25.09
CA ALA A 190 13.14 10.09 25.02
C ALA A 190 14.15 9.61 26.08
N GLY A 191 15.43 9.80 25.79
CA GLY A 191 16.50 9.70 26.78
C GLY A 191 16.52 10.89 27.75
N GLY A 192 17.54 10.94 28.60
CA GLY A 192 17.81 12.06 29.53
C GLY A 192 16.85 12.18 30.73
N HIS A 193 15.90 11.26 30.87
CA HIS A 193 14.87 11.30 31.91
C HIS A 193 14.69 9.92 32.58
N PRO A 194 15.74 9.38 33.22
CA PRO A 194 15.64 8.08 33.87
C PRO A 194 14.68 8.14 35.06
N VAL A 195 13.90 7.08 35.23
CA VAL A 195 13.00 6.90 36.39
C VAL A 195 13.54 5.76 37.25
N GLU A 196 13.53 5.92 38.57
CA GLU A 196 14.02 4.86 39.46
C GLU A 196 13.14 3.60 39.35
N VAL A 197 13.80 2.47 39.07
CA VAL A 197 13.18 1.15 38.87
C VAL A 197 12.44 0.71 40.13
N GLY A 198 11.21 0.20 39.98
CA GLY A 198 10.45 -0.38 41.08
C GLY A 198 9.79 0.62 42.04
N THR A 199 9.95 1.94 41.85
CA THR A 199 9.26 2.95 42.66
C THR A 199 7.76 3.04 42.38
N GLY A 200 7.36 2.63 41.17
CA GLY A 200 5.98 2.65 40.66
C GLY A 200 5.30 4.02 40.60
N ARG A 201 6.03 5.08 40.98
CA ARG A 201 5.58 6.48 41.11
C ARG A 201 6.81 7.41 40.97
N GLY A 202 7.04 7.90 39.76
CA GLY A 202 7.93 9.05 39.51
C GLY A 202 7.18 10.38 39.62
N SER A 203 7.91 11.50 39.66
CA SER A 203 7.33 12.84 39.55
C SER A 203 6.60 13.03 38.23
N LYS A 204 5.50 13.78 38.24
CA LYS A 204 4.79 14.16 37.00
C LYS A 204 5.67 15.04 36.13
N MET A 205 5.57 14.87 34.81
CA MET A 205 6.32 15.69 33.87
C MET A 205 5.59 17.01 33.63
N GLU A 206 6.19 18.13 34.04
CA GLU A 206 5.65 19.47 33.75
C GLU A 206 5.52 19.74 32.25
N LYS A 207 6.40 19.15 31.45
CA LYS A 207 6.44 19.28 29.98
C LYS A 207 6.68 17.93 29.35
N ARG A 208 6.14 17.73 28.14
CA ARG A 208 6.42 16.57 27.29
C ARG A 208 7.93 16.43 27.06
N ALA A 209 8.46 15.23 27.28
CA ALA A 209 9.83 14.87 26.94
C ALA A 209 10.05 15.03 25.43
N LYS A 210 11.22 15.55 25.06
CA LYS A 210 11.65 15.62 23.66
C LYS A 210 12.87 14.74 23.50
N ALA A 211 13.03 14.20 22.28
CA ALA A 211 14.25 13.50 21.92
C ALA A 211 15.48 14.38 22.24
N VAL A 212 16.47 13.79 22.90
CA VAL A 212 17.74 14.44 23.27
C VAL A 212 18.80 14.31 22.18
N ASP A 213 18.67 13.31 21.30
CA ASP A 213 19.50 13.13 20.10
C ASP A 213 18.60 12.86 18.88
N ARG A 214 17.91 13.92 18.44
CA ARG A 214 17.16 13.94 17.19
C ARG A 214 18.08 14.37 16.05
N ARG A 215 18.34 13.46 15.13
CA ARG A 215 19.09 13.70 13.90
C ARG A 215 18.19 13.83 12.69
N ILE A 216 18.61 14.67 11.75
CA ILE A 216 17.93 14.86 10.49
C ILE A 216 18.95 14.70 9.37
N CYS A 217 18.70 13.75 8.47
CA CYS A 217 19.65 13.38 7.44
C CYS A 217 20.12 14.56 6.57
N ASP A 218 19.23 15.47 6.12
CA ASP A 218 19.67 16.59 5.24
C ASP A 218 20.45 17.70 5.96
N LEU A 219 20.44 17.70 7.30
CA LEU A 219 21.17 18.66 8.13
C LEU A 219 22.47 18.11 8.70
N ASP A 220 22.67 16.79 8.66
CA ASP A 220 23.92 16.16 9.08
C ASP A 220 25.05 16.44 8.07
N ASP A 221 26.27 16.38 8.60
CA ASP A 221 27.50 16.61 7.85
C ASP A 221 27.61 15.66 6.65
N SER A 222 28.27 16.14 5.58
CA SER A 222 28.36 15.40 4.31
C SER A 222 29.17 14.11 4.40
N ASP A 223 29.99 13.92 5.43
CA ASP A 223 30.72 12.68 5.70
C ASP A 223 29.87 11.63 6.43
N LYS A 224 28.75 12.05 7.05
CA LYS A 224 27.80 11.16 7.73
C LYS A 224 26.69 10.65 6.81
N ARG A 225 26.65 11.10 5.56
CA ARG A 225 25.60 10.71 4.62
C ARG A 225 26.09 10.64 3.19
N SER A 226 25.55 9.68 2.45
CA SER A 226 25.73 9.60 1.00
C SER A 226 24.38 9.39 0.35
N THR A 227 24.12 10.10 -0.74
CA THR A 227 22.83 10.05 -1.43
C THR A 227 23.05 9.87 -2.93
N SER A 228 22.30 8.96 -3.55
CA SER A 228 22.31 8.78 -5.01
C SER A 228 20.88 8.80 -5.56
N VAL A 229 20.75 9.23 -6.82
CA VAL A 229 19.48 9.25 -7.55
C VAL A 229 19.71 8.57 -8.89
N THR A 230 19.05 7.44 -9.12
CA THR A 230 19.28 6.57 -10.28
C THR A 230 17.96 6.29 -10.97
N LEU A 231 17.93 6.46 -12.30
CA LEU A 231 16.81 6.02 -13.12
C LEU A 231 16.81 4.49 -13.20
N MET A 232 15.76 3.85 -12.67
CA MET A 232 15.64 2.38 -12.67
C MET A 232 14.86 1.87 -13.86
N MET A 233 13.78 2.57 -14.22
CA MET A 233 12.90 2.19 -15.31
C MET A 233 12.30 3.45 -15.94
N GLU A 234 12.27 3.48 -17.26
CA GLU A 234 11.63 4.55 -18.04
C GLU A 234 10.88 3.95 -19.22
N ASN A 235 9.60 4.27 -19.29
CA ASN A 235 8.77 4.11 -20.49
C ASN A 235 7.62 5.11 -20.43
N GLU A 236 6.80 5.15 -21.47
CA GLU A 236 5.68 6.10 -21.56
C GLU A 236 4.57 5.86 -20.51
N TRP A 237 4.43 4.62 -20.03
CA TRP A 237 3.44 4.26 -19.02
C TRP A 237 3.88 4.64 -17.60
N LEU A 238 5.13 4.37 -17.25
CA LEU A 238 5.64 4.63 -15.93
C LEU A 238 7.14 4.91 -15.93
N THR A 239 7.56 5.64 -14.91
CA THR A 239 8.96 5.84 -14.59
C THR A 239 9.19 5.52 -13.12
N THR A 240 10.26 4.80 -12.82
CA THR A 240 10.72 4.56 -11.45
C THR A 240 12.14 5.10 -11.28
N VAL A 241 12.33 5.93 -10.26
CA VAL A 241 13.62 6.50 -9.85
C VAL A 241 13.95 6.00 -8.44
N LEU A 242 15.15 5.45 -8.27
CA LEU A 242 15.69 5.08 -6.98
C LEU A 242 16.37 6.30 -6.35
N VAL A 243 15.91 6.70 -5.16
CA VAL A 243 16.61 7.62 -4.27
C VAL A 243 17.19 6.81 -3.12
N GLN A 244 18.50 6.64 -3.11
CA GLN A 244 19.21 5.86 -2.10
C GLN A 244 19.93 6.80 -1.13
N VAL A 245 19.80 6.53 0.16
CA VAL A 245 20.43 7.28 1.25
C VAL A 245 21.16 6.30 2.15
N HIS A 246 22.47 6.47 2.29
CA HIS A 246 23.26 5.85 3.35
C HIS A 246 23.47 6.90 4.44
N TRP A 247 23.17 6.56 5.68
CA TRP A 247 23.21 7.49 6.81
C TRP A 247 23.89 6.86 8.03
N SER A 248 25.00 7.47 8.46
CA SER A 248 25.74 7.12 9.66
C SER A 248 24.95 7.55 10.91
N LEU A 249 24.51 6.59 11.70
CA LEU A 249 23.69 6.79 12.89
C LEU A 249 24.33 6.11 14.10
N PRO A 250 24.13 6.63 15.32
CA PRO A 250 24.61 5.95 16.52
C PRO A 250 24.09 4.53 16.64
N THR A 251 24.99 3.61 17.00
CA THR A 251 24.74 2.16 17.00
C THR A 251 23.71 1.71 18.03
N SER A 252 23.59 2.37 19.18
CA SER A 252 22.63 2.01 20.23
C SER A 252 22.38 3.16 21.21
N PHE A 253 21.53 2.91 22.21
CA PHE A 253 21.30 3.79 23.35
C PHE A 253 21.92 3.20 24.62
N ASP A 254 22.64 4.03 25.38
CA ASP A 254 23.23 3.66 26.66
C ASP A 254 22.35 4.15 27.82
N ASP A 255 21.78 3.20 28.54
CA ASP A 255 20.91 3.44 29.69
C ASP A 255 21.61 4.11 30.87
N ALA A 256 22.92 3.89 31.05
CA ALA A 256 23.66 4.47 32.16
C ALA A 256 23.93 5.96 31.94
N THR A 257 24.29 6.33 30.70
CA THR A 257 24.55 7.73 30.33
C THR A 257 23.32 8.46 29.82
N GLN A 258 22.23 7.73 29.54
CA GLN A 258 20.97 8.22 29.00
C GLN A 258 21.13 8.95 27.65
N LYS A 259 22.06 8.46 26.83
CA LYS A 259 22.45 9.03 25.53
C LYS A 259 22.69 7.92 24.52
N ARG A 260 22.61 8.27 23.23
CA ARG A 260 23.09 7.39 22.16
C ARG A 260 24.61 7.26 22.22
N THR A 261 25.13 6.14 21.71
CA THR A 261 26.57 5.88 21.61
C THR A 261 27.27 6.90 20.70
N ALA A 262 28.58 7.06 20.90
CA ALA A 262 29.42 7.85 19.97
C ALA A 262 29.85 7.03 18.74
N GLU A 263 29.83 5.70 18.85
CA GLU A 263 30.02 4.79 17.74
C GLU A 263 28.82 4.86 16.80
N GLU A 264 29.09 4.95 15.49
CA GLU A 264 28.06 5.05 14.46
C GLU A 264 28.23 3.93 13.43
N ASP A 265 27.12 3.52 12.82
CA ASP A 265 27.10 2.58 11.70
C ASP A 265 26.07 3.03 10.63
N TRP A 266 26.18 2.46 9.43
CA TRP A 266 25.46 2.89 8.24
C TRP A 266 24.11 2.19 8.09
N VAL A 267 23.03 2.97 8.27
CA VAL A 267 21.68 2.58 7.84
C VAL A 267 21.48 2.97 6.38
N THR A 268 20.92 2.06 5.58
CA THR A 268 20.59 2.34 4.17
C THR A 268 19.08 2.42 3.98
N VAL A 269 18.60 3.48 3.33
CA VAL A 269 17.20 3.71 2.97
C VAL A 269 17.10 3.94 1.47
N GLU A 270 16.30 3.13 0.80
CA GLU A 270 16.12 3.15 -0.65
C GLU A 270 14.66 3.41 -1.00
N HIS A 271 14.36 4.58 -1.58
CA HIS A 271 13.03 4.93 -2.06
C HIS A 271 12.93 4.69 -3.57
N TYR A 272 12.13 3.70 -3.99
CA TYR A 272 11.75 3.48 -5.38
C TYR A 272 10.52 4.32 -5.70
N VAL A 273 10.74 5.54 -6.18
CA VAL A 273 9.68 6.51 -6.47
C VAL A 273 9.15 6.29 -7.89
N THR A 274 7.90 5.88 -8.01
CA THR A 274 7.23 5.55 -9.27
C THR A 274 6.12 6.54 -9.59
N LEU A 275 6.12 7.03 -10.83
CA LEU A 275 5.02 7.80 -11.39
C LEU A 275 4.40 7.05 -12.57
N ARG A 276 3.07 6.97 -12.61
CA ARG A 276 2.29 6.32 -13.68
C ARG A 276 1.48 7.33 -14.47
N THR A 277 1.34 7.12 -15.77
CA THR A 277 0.40 7.87 -16.61
C THR A 277 -1.03 7.75 -16.07
N GLY A 278 -1.77 8.86 -16.04
CA GLY A 278 -3.15 8.92 -15.58
C GLY A 278 -3.34 8.85 -14.05
N SER A 279 -2.27 8.74 -13.26
CA SER A 279 -2.34 8.71 -11.79
C SER A 279 -1.79 9.98 -11.15
N ARG A 280 -2.48 10.52 -10.14
CA ARG A 280 -1.93 11.60 -9.28
C ARG A 280 -1.09 11.05 -8.12
N LEU A 281 -1.23 9.76 -7.82
CA LEU A 281 -0.49 9.11 -6.75
C LEU A 281 0.96 8.93 -7.18
N VAL A 282 1.89 9.52 -6.41
CA VAL A 282 3.30 9.17 -6.46
C VAL A 282 3.48 7.97 -5.56
N GLU A 283 3.90 6.83 -6.12
CA GLU A 283 4.03 5.57 -5.39
C GLU A 283 5.47 5.37 -4.96
N ILE A 284 5.69 4.92 -3.73
CA ILE A 284 7.03 4.72 -3.16
C ILE A 284 7.08 3.37 -2.48
N GLU A 285 8.04 2.54 -2.90
CA GLU A 285 8.48 1.39 -2.12
C GLU A 285 9.78 1.76 -1.42
N THR A 286 9.89 1.46 -0.13
CA THR A 286 11.06 1.79 0.68
C THR A 286 11.66 0.53 1.25
N MET A 287 12.92 0.27 0.90
CA MET A 287 13.75 -0.74 1.57
C MET A 287 14.60 -0.05 2.63
N ILE A 288 14.74 -0.67 3.79
CA ILE A 288 15.57 -0.20 4.90
C ILE A 288 16.48 -1.35 5.32
N ASN A 289 17.79 -1.14 5.29
CA ASN A 289 18.75 -2.03 5.95
C ASN A 289 19.19 -1.37 7.26
N ASN A 290 18.63 -1.82 8.38
CA ASN A 290 18.92 -1.28 9.70
C ASN A 290 20.05 -2.06 10.37
N THR A 291 21.07 -1.34 10.86
CA THR A 291 22.17 -1.90 11.64
C THR A 291 22.24 -1.31 13.06
N CYS A 292 21.34 -0.39 13.40
CA CYS A 292 21.33 0.36 14.66
C CYS A 292 20.20 -0.12 15.58
N GLU A 293 20.41 0.03 16.87
CA GLU A 293 19.49 -0.34 17.95
C GLU A 293 18.90 0.90 18.65
N ASP A 294 17.79 0.69 19.36
CA ASP A 294 17.20 1.68 20.28
C ASP A 294 16.97 3.06 19.64
N HIS A 295 16.36 3.05 18.47
CA HIS A 295 16.09 4.25 17.69
C HIS A 295 14.76 4.16 16.93
N ARG A 296 14.23 5.33 16.56
CA ARG A 296 13.04 5.45 15.71
C ARG A 296 13.38 6.20 14.44
N LEU A 297 13.19 5.54 13.30
CA LEU A 297 13.39 6.09 11.97
C LEU A 297 12.04 6.50 11.35
N ARG A 298 11.95 7.74 10.88
CA ARG A 298 10.73 8.34 10.34
C ARG A 298 10.97 9.02 9.01
N VAL A 299 9.95 9.00 8.15
CA VAL A 299 9.86 9.88 6.99
C VAL A 299 9.01 11.09 7.33
N CYS A 300 9.53 12.28 7.07
CA CYS A 300 8.88 13.56 7.28
C CYS A 300 8.40 14.12 5.94
N LEU A 301 7.16 14.59 5.93
CA LEU A 301 6.48 15.15 4.77
C LEU A 301 6.03 16.59 5.10
N PRO A 302 6.89 17.60 4.87
CA PRO A 302 6.53 19.00 5.07
C PRO A 302 5.39 19.41 4.14
N THR A 303 4.22 19.68 4.72
CA THR A 303 3.03 20.00 3.91
C THR A 303 2.92 21.47 3.54
N GLY A 304 3.60 22.35 4.29
CA GLY A 304 3.42 23.81 4.22
C GLY A 304 2.05 24.28 4.71
N LEU A 305 1.20 23.38 5.23
CA LEU A 305 -0.14 23.69 5.68
C LEU A 305 -0.15 23.92 7.20
N THR A 306 -1.12 24.72 7.66
CA THR A 306 -1.33 25.01 9.09
C THR A 306 -2.78 24.71 9.55
N PRO A 307 -3.39 23.57 9.16
CA PRO A 307 -4.75 23.28 9.57
C PRO A 307 -4.82 23.00 11.07
N LYS A 308 -6.00 23.21 11.65
CA LYS A 308 -6.31 22.81 13.03
C LYS A 308 -6.58 21.31 13.17
N LYS A 309 -6.85 20.63 12.05
CA LYS A 309 -7.25 19.22 12.02
C LYS A 309 -6.42 18.42 11.01
N VAL A 310 -6.26 17.15 11.33
CA VAL A 310 -5.69 16.10 10.48
C VAL A 310 -6.75 15.00 10.31
N TRP A 311 -6.77 14.37 9.14
CA TRP A 311 -7.71 13.29 8.82
C TRP A 311 -6.94 12.02 8.55
N SER A 312 -7.36 10.91 9.13
CA SER A 312 -6.65 9.64 9.03
C SER A 312 -7.63 8.48 8.96
N GLY A 313 -7.27 7.42 8.26
CA GLY A 313 -8.03 6.18 8.30
C GLY A 313 -8.10 5.61 9.72
N GLY A 314 -9.21 4.97 10.02
CA GLY A 314 -9.50 4.25 11.25
C GLY A 314 -10.44 3.09 10.98
N VAL A 315 -10.92 2.47 12.06
CA VAL A 315 -11.80 1.30 11.95
C VAL A 315 -13.18 1.73 11.42
N TYR A 316 -13.50 1.30 10.20
CA TYR A 316 -14.74 1.67 9.46
C TYR A 316 -14.97 3.18 9.29
N ASP A 317 -13.94 4.01 9.46
CA ASP A 317 -14.11 5.46 9.40
C ASP A 317 -12.86 6.23 8.99
N VAL A 318 -13.04 7.49 8.60
CA VAL A 318 -12.01 8.51 8.55
C VAL A 318 -12.17 9.45 9.74
N LEU A 319 -11.20 9.38 10.65
CA LEU A 319 -11.17 10.11 11.91
C LEU A 319 -10.60 11.52 11.70
N SER A 320 -11.12 12.51 12.42
CA SER A 320 -10.54 13.85 12.49
C SER A 320 -9.93 14.12 13.87
N ARG A 321 -8.66 14.48 13.92
CA ARG A 321 -7.93 14.81 15.17
C ARG A 321 -7.37 16.23 15.12
N LEU A 322 -7.05 16.80 16.27
CA LEU A 322 -6.34 18.09 16.34
C LEU A 322 -4.88 17.90 15.92
N THR A 323 -4.34 18.86 15.17
CA THR A 323 -2.92 18.88 14.78
C THR A 323 -1.98 19.24 15.93
N SER A 324 -2.53 19.78 17.02
CA SER A 324 -1.80 20.08 18.23
C SER A 324 -2.67 19.70 19.43
N ILE A 325 -2.13 18.80 20.26
CA ILE A 325 -2.74 18.39 21.52
C ILE A 325 -1.88 18.97 22.64
N PRO A 326 -2.45 19.78 23.55
CA PRO A 326 -1.70 20.33 24.67
C PRO A 326 -1.20 19.22 25.59
N HIS A 327 -0.07 19.47 26.25
CA HIS A 327 0.42 18.58 27.31
C HIS A 327 -0.36 18.85 28.60
N GLU A 328 -0.80 17.78 29.25
CA GLU A 328 -1.44 17.84 30.57
C GLU A 328 -0.40 17.47 31.63
N SER A 329 0.11 18.46 32.36
CA SER A 329 1.12 18.27 33.43
C SER A 329 0.67 17.33 34.54
N ASP A 330 -0.64 17.22 34.72
CA ASP A 330 -1.26 16.53 35.83
C ASP A 330 -1.55 15.06 35.48
N TRP A 331 -1.39 14.69 34.20
CA TRP A 331 -1.65 13.36 33.69
C TRP A 331 -0.49 12.40 34.01
N GLU A 332 -0.80 11.14 34.30
CA GLU A 332 0.18 10.20 34.87
C GLU A 332 1.23 9.73 33.84
N GLN A 333 0.79 9.42 32.63
CA GLN A 333 1.68 9.09 31.51
C GLN A 333 1.72 10.28 30.56
N PRO A 334 2.83 11.01 30.42
CA PRO A 334 2.87 12.22 29.59
C PRO A 334 2.31 11.93 28.19
N SER A 335 1.37 12.77 27.75
CA SER A 335 0.75 12.59 26.42
C SER A 335 1.83 12.53 25.36
N VAL A 336 1.88 11.43 24.59
CA VAL A 336 2.75 11.30 23.42
C VAL A 336 2.10 11.97 22.21
N PRO A 337 2.90 12.58 21.31
CA PRO A 337 2.38 13.27 20.13
C PRO A 337 1.93 12.31 19.03
N THR A 338 2.37 11.07 19.07
CA THR A 338 2.04 10.05 18.07
C THR A 338 0.60 9.59 18.19
N GLN A 339 0.01 9.22 17.06
CA GLN A 339 -1.38 8.80 16.93
C GLN A 339 -1.48 7.59 16.00
N HIS A 340 -2.53 6.82 16.22
CA HIS A 340 -2.84 5.63 15.43
C HIS A 340 -3.57 6.01 14.14
N PHE A 341 -3.24 5.34 13.04
CA PHE A 341 -4.00 5.40 11.80
C PHE A 341 -3.97 4.06 11.07
N SER A 342 -4.88 3.89 10.12
CA SER A 342 -4.81 2.83 9.11
C SER A 342 -4.77 3.47 7.72
N GLN A 343 -4.06 2.85 6.79
CA GLN A 343 -4.00 3.16 5.34
C GLN A 343 -3.57 4.56 4.90
N PHE A 344 -4.00 5.65 5.54
CA PHE A 344 -3.61 7.01 5.17
C PHE A 344 -3.75 8.03 6.29
N VAL A 345 -2.99 9.12 6.17
CA VAL A 345 -3.15 10.36 6.92
C VAL A 345 -3.03 11.56 5.98
N SER A 346 -3.83 12.59 6.21
CA SER A 346 -3.88 13.77 5.33
C SER A 346 -4.11 15.07 6.08
N MET A 347 -3.57 16.14 5.51
CA MET A 347 -3.83 17.52 5.90
C MET A 347 -4.34 18.30 4.69
N GLN A 348 -5.28 19.21 4.92
CA GLN A 348 -5.92 20.01 3.89
C GLN A 348 -6.29 21.40 4.41
N ASP A 349 -6.37 22.34 3.48
CA ASP A 349 -7.05 23.63 3.66
C ASP A 349 -8.25 23.72 2.68
N ARG A 350 -8.70 24.94 2.34
CA ARG A 350 -9.83 25.14 1.42
C ARG A 350 -9.51 24.82 -0.04
N LEU A 351 -8.23 24.91 -0.45
CA LEU A 351 -7.82 24.67 -1.84
C LEU A 351 -7.59 23.17 -2.09
N GLY A 352 -7.05 22.47 -1.11
CA GLY A 352 -6.62 21.09 -1.27
C GLY A 352 -5.71 20.62 -0.15
N GLY A 353 -5.09 19.47 -0.34
CA GLY A 353 -4.26 18.85 0.67
C GLY A 353 -3.22 17.88 0.14
N LEU A 354 -2.50 17.30 1.09
CA LEU A 354 -1.55 16.21 0.88
C LEU A 354 -2.00 15.02 1.72
N ALA A 355 -2.13 13.85 1.10
CA ALA A 355 -2.31 12.59 1.80
C ALA A 355 -1.05 11.74 1.66
N ALA A 356 -0.60 11.18 2.78
CA ALA A 356 0.34 10.07 2.83
C ALA A 356 -0.49 8.78 2.93
N ILE A 357 -0.43 7.93 1.91
CA ILE A 357 -1.11 6.63 1.88
C ILE A 357 -0.07 5.57 2.28
N VAL A 358 -0.24 4.95 3.44
CA VAL A 358 0.74 4.08 4.08
C VAL A 358 0.02 2.87 4.70
N PRO A 359 -0.40 1.86 3.91
CA PRO A 359 -1.07 0.68 4.47
C PRO A 359 -0.16 -0.16 5.39
N GLY A 360 1.17 -0.01 5.29
CA GLY A 360 2.15 -0.75 6.09
C GLY A 360 2.58 -0.12 7.41
N SER A 361 2.08 1.08 7.78
CA SER A 361 2.40 1.73 9.06
C SER A 361 1.13 2.14 9.79
N ASN A 362 1.21 2.19 11.12
CA ASN A 362 0.08 2.51 12.00
C ASN A 362 0.39 3.67 12.97
N GLU A 363 1.58 4.28 12.89
CA GLU A 363 1.99 5.40 13.75
C GLU A 363 2.34 6.64 12.92
N TYR A 364 1.69 7.76 13.23
CA TYR A 364 2.05 9.08 12.68
C TYR A 364 2.13 10.13 13.79
N GLU A 365 2.82 11.23 13.49
CA GLU A 365 2.82 12.46 14.28
C GLU A 365 2.61 13.66 13.36
N VAL A 366 1.86 14.67 13.85
CA VAL A 366 1.85 16.01 13.26
C VAL A 366 2.75 16.91 14.11
N ALA A 367 3.75 17.52 13.48
CA ALA A 367 4.71 18.38 14.14
C ALA A 367 4.95 19.65 13.32
N LYS A 368 5.48 20.70 13.95
CA LYS A 368 5.92 21.90 13.22
C LYS A 368 7.08 21.55 12.30
N THR A 369 7.06 22.12 11.11
CA THR A 369 8.19 22.04 10.18
C THR A 369 9.40 22.76 10.79
N ASP A 370 10.58 22.14 10.74
CA ASP A 370 11.79 22.74 11.32
C ASP A 370 12.20 24.00 10.56
N GLY A 371 12.37 25.11 11.28
CA GLY A 371 12.88 26.37 10.73
C GLY A 371 11.96 27.07 9.72
N LYS A 372 10.71 26.61 9.55
CA LYS A 372 9.74 27.16 8.59
C LYS A 372 8.34 27.16 9.18
N ASP A 373 7.46 27.98 8.59
CA ASP A 373 6.03 27.89 8.85
C ASP A 373 5.44 26.64 8.20
N GLY A 374 4.46 26.03 8.87
CA GLY A 374 3.79 24.83 8.39
C GLY A 374 3.90 23.64 9.34
N LEU A 375 3.25 22.55 8.94
CA LEU A 375 3.22 21.28 9.65
C LEU A 375 3.73 20.15 8.77
N ASP A 376 4.45 19.22 9.37
CA ASP A 376 4.88 17.96 8.79
C ASP A 376 3.87 16.85 9.13
N LEU A 377 3.63 15.95 8.19
CA LEU A 377 3.21 14.59 8.51
C LEU A 377 4.48 13.75 8.71
N ARG A 378 4.68 13.20 9.90
CA ARG A 378 5.80 12.30 10.21
C ARG A 378 5.29 10.89 10.37
N ILE A 379 5.76 9.98 9.52
CA ILE A 379 5.35 8.57 9.52
C ILE A 379 6.51 7.74 10.05
N THR A 380 6.22 6.91 11.06
CA THR A 380 7.22 5.98 11.57
C THR A 380 7.37 4.82 10.60
N MET A 381 8.60 4.64 10.11
CA MET A 381 8.95 3.56 9.19
C MET A 381 9.48 2.34 9.94
N LEU A 382 10.30 2.59 10.98
CA LEU A 382 10.90 1.57 11.82
C LEU A 382 11.08 2.12 13.23
N ARG A 383 10.85 1.28 14.23
CA ARG A 383 11.13 1.56 15.65
C ARG A 383 11.80 0.33 16.24
N ALA A 384 13.08 0.48 16.59
CA ALA A 384 13.92 -0.56 17.16
C ALA A 384 13.96 -0.41 18.69
N THR A 385 13.60 -1.47 19.42
CA THR A 385 13.72 -1.52 20.89
C THR A 385 14.17 -2.91 21.33
N GLY A 386 15.03 -2.99 22.36
CA GLY A 386 15.54 -4.27 22.85
C GLY A 386 14.66 -5.02 23.87
N TRP A 387 13.48 -4.51 24.21
CA TRP A 387 12.68 -5.00 25.34
C TRP A 387 11.19 -5.12 25.02
N LEU A 388 10.54 -6.19 25.53
CA LEU A 388 9.09 -6.29 25.51
C LEU A 388 8.48 -5.19 26.39
N SER A 389 8.81 -5.22 27.68
CA SER A 389 8.53 -4.15 28.63
C SER A 389 9.80 -3.89 29.43
N ARG A 390 9.98 -2.67 29.92
CA ARG A 390 11.00 -2.37 30.93
C ARG A 390 10.55 -1.24 31.86
N ASP A 391 11.35 -1.02 32.90
CA ASP A 391 11.30 0.17 33.74
C ASP A 391 12.36 1.18 33.27
N GLY A 392 12.38 2.35 33.88
CA GLY A 392 13.54 3.22 33.84
C GLY A 392 13.45 4.41 32.90
N PHE A 393 12.29 4.68 32.30
CA PHE A 393 12.13 5.73 31.29
C PHE A 393 10.89 6.59 31.51
N ALA A 394 10.82 7.74 30.82
CA ALA A 394 9.92 8.84 31.19
C ALA A 394 8.50 8.75 30.61
N SER A 395 8.32 8.10 29.46
CA SER A 395 7.00 8.01 28.82
C SER A 395 6.02 7.13 29.60
N ARG A 396 6.52 6.19 30.42
CA ARG A 396 5.69 5.33 31.28
C ARG A 396 6.36 5.00 32.61
N ARG A 397 5.61 5.20 33.71
CA ARG A 397 6.10 5.02 35.10
C ARG A 397 6.10 3.58 35.63
N ASN A 398 5.26 2.71 35.05
CA ASN A 398 5.10 1.31 35.47
C ASN A 398 5.23 0.39 34.26
N ARG A 399 5.82 -0.79 34.43
CA ARG A 399 5.85 -1.86 33.42
C ARG A 399 4.47 -2.09 32.80
N ALA A 400 4.39 -2.20 31.48
CA ALA A 400 3.19 -2.65 30.79
C ALA A 400 3.06 -4.18 30.79
N GLY A 401 4.18 -4.89 31.02
CA GLY A 401 4.23 -6.35 31.06
C GLY A 401 5.51 -6.88 31.70
N PRO A 402 5.83 -8.17 31.52
CA PRO A 402 7.05 -8.76 32.04
C PRO A 402 8.30 -8.16 31.36
N CYS A 403 9.35 -7.94 32.14
CA CYS A 403 10.61 -7.39 31.64
C CYS A 403 11.47 -8.45 30.96
N TYR A 404 11.16 -8.74 29.70
CA TYR A 404 11.91 -9.69 28.89
C TYR A 404 12.72 -8.97 27.80
N PRO A 405 13.99 -9.36 27.61
CA PRO A 405 14.73 -8.99 26.40
C PRO A 405 13.98 -9.46 25.16
N ALA A 406 13.89 -8.59 24.17
CA ALA A 406 13.25 -8.84 22.90
C ALA A 406 14.22 -8.46 21.76
N PRO A 407 15.33 -9.21 21.56
CA PRO A 407 16.37 -8.83 20.60
C PRO A 407 15.84 -8.70 19.16
N GLY A 408 14.82 -9.50 18.79
CA GLY A 408 14.16 -9.37 17.48
C GLY A 408 13.39 -8.06 17.27
N ALA A 409 13.01 -7.36 18.36
CA ALA A 409 12.34 -6.07 18.29
C ALA A 409 13.29 -4.90 17.99
N GLN A 410 14.60 -5.16 17.87
CA GLN A 410 15.55 -4.19 17.30
C GLN A 410 15.41 -4.04 15.78
N CYS A 411 14.64 -4.92 15.12
CA CYS A 411 14.37 -4.83 13.67
C CYS A 411 15.66 -4.71 12.83
N GLN A 412 16.68 -5.51 13.19
CA GLN A 412 17.96 -5.57 12.48
C GLN A 412 17.80 -6.17 11.07
N GLY A 413 18.62 -5.71 10.13
CA GLY A 413 18.63 -6.17 8.75
C GLY A 413 17.57 -5.49 7.88
N GLN A 414 17.12 -6.22 6.85
CA GLN A 414 16.24 -5.67 5.82
C GLN A 414 14.77 -5.65 6.25
N SER A 415 14.13 -4.50 6.08
CA SER A 415 12.69 -4.31 6.14
C SER A 415 12.22 -3.55 4.91
N TRP A 416 10.93 -3.64 4.61
CA TRP A 416 10.34 -2.95 3.48
C TRP A 416 8.96 -2.40 3.81
N MET A 417 8.59 -1.28 3.19
CA MET A 417 7.25 -0.72 3.27
C MET A 417 6.83 -0.08 1.95
N ARG A 418 5.55 -0.19 1.62
CA ARG A 418 4.94 0.50 0.49
C ARG A 418 4.07 1.66 0.97
N TRP A 419 4.23 2.81 0.34
CA TRP A 419 3.50 4.02 0.63
C TRP A 419 3.37 4.92 -0.61
N GLY A 420 2.63 6.01 -0.49
CA GLY A 420 2.42 6.94 -1.58
C GLY A 420 2.06 8.34 -1.11
N ILE A 421 2.25 9.30 -2.00
CA ILE A 421 1.91 10.70 -1.77
C ILE A 421 0.86 11.09 -2.80
N LEU A 422 -0.29 11.53 -2.31
CA LEU A 422 -1.40 12.01 -3.12
C LEU A 422 -1.68 13.47 -2.81
N PRO A 423 -1.22 14.41 -3.64
CA PRO A 423 -1.76 15.76 -3.61
C PRO A 423 -3.18 15.75 -4.19
N TYR A 424 -4.08 16.54 -3.61
CA TYR A 424 -5.47 16.60 -4.03
C TYR A 424 -6.09 17.98 -3.90
N GLU A 425 -7.16 18.20 -4.65
CA GLU A 425 -7.98 19.41 -4.67
C GLU A 425 -9.20 19.28 -3.74
N GLY A 426 -9.61 20.37 -3.11
CA GLY A 426 -10.77 20.39 -2.22
C GLY A 426 -10.59 19.58 -0.93
N MET A 427 -11.64 18.90 -0.48
CA MET A 427 -11.62 18.10 0.75
C MET A 427 -11.39 16.62 0.42
N TRP A 428 -10.79 15.88 1.36
CA TRP A 428 -10.40 14.47 1.20
C TRP A 428 -11.52 13.57 0.66
N ALA A 429 -12.78 13.80 1.08
CA ALA A 429 -13.90 12.95 0.70
C ALA A 429 -14.24 13.12 -0.79
N GLN A 430 -14.38 14.36 -1.25
CA GLN A 430 -14.64 14.69 -2.66
C GLN A 430 -13.45 14.33 -3.56
N ALA A 431 -12.24 14.45 -3.03
CA ALA A 431 -11.02 14.02 -3.71
C ALA A 431 -10.85 12.48 -3.77
N GLY A 432 -11.69 11.71 -3.08
CA GLY A 432 -11.60 10.25 -3.04
C GLY A 432 -10.32 9.74 -2.37
N VAL A 433 -9.79 10.44 -1.36
CA VAL A 433 -8.54 10.04 -0.67
C VAL A 433 -8.70 8.68 0.00
N HIS A 434 -9.85 8.40 0.63
CA HIS A 434 -10.14 7.10 1.25
C HIS A 434 -10.31 5.99 0.20
N GLU A 435 -10.92 6.30 -0.96
CA GLU A 435 -11.00 5.35 -2.08
C GLU A 435 -9.61 5.05 -2.66
N ALA A 436 -8.75 6.06 -2.80
CA ALA A 436 -7.37 5.88 -3.26
C ALA A 436 -6.54 5.06 -2.25
N ALA A 437 -6.76 5.27 -0.95
CA ALA A 437 -6.10 4.52 0.11
C ALA A 437 -6.51 3.03 0.08
N GLU A 438 -7.81 2.75 -0.07
CA GLU A 438 -8.33 1.39 -0.20
C GLU A 438 -7.79 0.70 -1.46
N LYS A 439 -7.81 1.39 -2.62
CA LYS A 439 -7.23 0.86 -3.87
C LYS A 439 -5.75 0.54 -3.76
N PHE A 440 -5.01 1.39 -3.06
CA PHE A 440 -3.58 1.19 -2.85
C PHE A 440 -3.29 0.12 -1.79
N ALA A 441 -4.22 -0.18 -0.89
CA ALA A 441 -4.08 -1.28 0.06
C ALA A 441 -4.47 -2.64 -0.56
N ALA A 442 -5.60 -2.68 -1.26
CA ALA A 442 -6.13 -3.87 -1.91
C ALA A 442 -5.48 -4.06 -3.29
N ASN A 443 -4.40 -4.84 -3.34
CA ASN A 443 -3.78 -5.24 -4.60
C ASN A 443 -4.71 -6.17 -5.41
N ALA A 444 -4.83 -5.91 -6.71
CA ALA A 444 -5.32 -6.93 -7.63
C ALA A 444 -4.31 -8.07 -7.77
N THR A 445 -4.73 -9.20 -8.34
CA THR A 445 -3.89 -10.39 -8.50
C THR A 445 -4.00 -10.95 -9.90
N LEU A 446 -2.88 -11.46 -10.42
CA LEU A 446 -2.82 -12.30 -11.62
C LEU A 446 -2.64 -13.75 -11.18
N LEU A 447 -3.52 -14.64 -11.63
CA LEU A 447 -3.47 -16.07 -11.34
C LEU A 447 -3.27 -16.85 -12.65
N PRO A 448 -2.33 -17.81 -12.71
CA PRO A 448 -2.28 -18.75 -13.82
C PRO A 448 -3.61 -19.50 -13.95
N ALA A 449 -4.16 -19.60 -15.15
CA ALA A 449 -5.43 -20.28 -15.40
C ALA A 449 -5.28 -21.56 -16.23
N HIS A 450 -4.10 -22.17 -16.19
CA HIS A 450 -3.83 -23.46 -16.81
C HIS A 450 -3.32 -24.46 -15.77
N GLY A 451 -3.41 -25.75 -16.10
CA GLY A 451 -2.89 -26.81 -15.24
C GLY A 451 -1.37 -26.74 -15.04
N LYS A 452 -0.87 -27.50 -14.07
CA LYS A 452 0.58 -27.72 -13.88
C LYS A 452 1.12 -28.64 -15.00
N PRO A 453 2.41 -28.52 -15.38
CA PRO A 453 3.00 -29.40 -16.39
C PRO A 453 2.97 -30.88 -15.97
N GLN A 454 3.07 -31.78 -16.93
CA GLN A 454 3.21 -33.22 -16.72
C GLN A 454 4.69 -33.63 -16.72
N LEU A 455 5.00 -34.89 -16.39
CA LEU A 455 6.39 -35.42 -16.33
C LEU A 455 7.20 -35.21 -17.62
N ASN A 456 6.53 -35.14 -18.76
CA ASN A 456 7.12 -34.90 -20.08
C ASN A 456 7.14 -33.42 -20.49
N GLY A 457 6.80 -32.49 -19.57
CA GLY A 457 6.74 -31.05 -19.82
C GLY A 457 5.48 -30.57 -20.55
N PHE A 458 4.57 -31.48 -20.94
CA PHE A 458 3.32 -31.10 -21.60
C PHE A 458 2.28 -30.62 -20.60
N PHE A 459 1.29 -29.87 -21.08
CA PHE A 459 0.15 -29.38 -20.31
C PHE A 459 -1.13 -30.03 -20.84
N ASP A 460 -2.09 -30.29 -19.95
CA ASP A 460 -3.46 -30.60 -20.36
C ASP A 460 -4.06 -29.38 -21.09
N ASP A 461 -5.02 -29.60 -21.99
CA ASP A 461 -5.63 -28.52 -22.78
C ASP A 461 -6.21 -27.43 -21.85
N PRO A 462 -5.61 -26.23 -21.84
CA PRO A 462 -6.00 -25.20 -20.89
C PRO A 462 -7.24 -24.41 -21.35
N LEU A 463 -7.63 -24.53 -22.63
CA LEU A 463 -8.68 -23.71 -23.24
C LEU A 463 -10.06 -24.37 -23.13
N SER A 464 -10.54 -24.50 -21.89
CA SER A 464 -11.86 -25.06 -21.60
C SER A 464 -12.99 -24.04 -21.85
N LYS A 465 -14.22 -24.53 -22.15
CA LYS A 465 -15.39 -23.64 -22.34
C LYS A 465 -16.04 -23.18 -21.04
N GLY A 466 -15.71 -23.77 -19.89
CA GLY A 466 -16.30 -23.48 -18.58
C GLY A 466 -17.84 -23.57 -18.54
N ILE A 467 -18.41 -23.29 -17.37
CA ILE A 467 -19.87 -23.10 -17.20
C ILE A 467 -20.23 -21.63 -16.94
N ARG A 468 -19.26 -20.83 -16.45
CA ARG A 468 -19.37 -19.38 -16.27
C ARG A 468 -18.86 -18.66 -17.50
N GLY A 469 -19.19 -17.38 -17.61
CA GLY A 469 -18.70 -16.51 -18.67
C GLY A 469 -17.19 -16.23 -18.58
N ARG A 470 -16.75 -15.15 -19.23
CA ARG A 470 -15.35 -14.69 -19.26
C ARG A 470 -15.01 -13.63 -18.21
N SER A 471 -16.01 -13.22 -17.44
CA SER A 471 -15.89 -12.23 -16.37
C SER A 471 -17.01 -12.44 -15.36
N ALA A 472 -16.77 -12.20 -14.09
CA ALA A 472 -17.81 -12.12 -13.06
C ALA A 472 -17.37 -11.18 -11.94
N ALA A 473 -18.23 -10.22 -11.56
CA ALA A 473 -18.01 -9.39 -10.39
C ALA A 473 -19.03 -9.72 -9.28
N PRO A 474 -18.55 -10.21 -8.12
CA PRO A 474 -19.42 -10.45 -6.98
C PRO A 474 -20.16 -9.20 -6.49
N VAL A 475 -19.52 -8.04 -6.54
CA VAL A 475 -20.09 -6.77 -6.08
C VAL A 475 -19.53 -5.62 -6.92
N ARG A 476 -20.40 -4.68 -7.31
CA ARG A 476 -20.05 -3.39 -7.92
C ARG A 476 -20.84 -2.26 -7.26
N PHE A 477 -20.21 -1.11 -7.09
CA PHE A 477 -20.91 0.10 -6.65
C PHE A 477 -21.17 1.01 -7.84
N VAL A 478 -22.45 1.31 -8.08
CA VAL A 478 -22.90 2.26 -9.10
C VAL A 478 -23.48 3.48 -8.39
N GLY A 479 -22.96 4.67 -8.71
CA GLY A 479 -23.38 5.90 -8.08
C GLY A 479 -22.32 6.99 -8.14
N GLU A 480 -22.75 8.21 -7.82
CA GLU A 480 -21.89 9.39 -7.81
C GLU A 480 -21.45 9.77 -6.39
N GLY A 481 -20.52 10.73 -6.32
CA GLY A 481 -19.99 11.24 -5.06
C GLY A 481 -18.97 10.33 -4.39
N PRO A 482 -18.51 10.72 -3.19
CA PRO A 482 -17.57 9.93 -2.39
C PRO A 482 -18.17 8.56 -2.08
N ARG A 483 -17.54 7.49 -2.57
CA ARG A 483 -18.12 6.15 -2.45
C ARG A 483 -17.87 5.56 -1.06
N PRO A 484 -18.76 4.68 -0.59
CA PRO A 484 -18.49 3.83 0.56
C PRO A 484 -17.41 2.80 0.18
N LEU A 485 -16.87 2.12 1.19
CA LEU A 485 -15.85 1.09 1.03
C LEU A 485 -16.45 -0.29 1.33
N LEU A 486 -16.05 -1.29 0.55
CA LEU A 486 -16.37 -2.70 0.82
C LEU A 486 -15.41 -3.22 1.88
N SER A 487 -15.95 -3.75 2.96
CA SER A 487 -15.16 -4.35 4.05
C SER A 487 -15.16 -5.87 4.02
N ALA A 488 -16.21 -6.48 3.47
CA ALA A 488 -16.29 -7.92 3.30
C ALA A 488 -17.21 -8.28 2.15
N CYS A 489 -16.85 -9.32 1.41
CA CYS A 489 -17.72 -10.07 0.50
C CYS A 489 -17.36 -11.55 0.68
N LYS A 490 -18.22 -12.31 1.35
CA LYS A 490 -17.95 -13.70 1.73
C LYS A 490 -19.22 -14.55 1.73
N PRO A 491 -19.12 -15.89 1.70
CA PRO A 491 -20.26 -16.74 2.05
C PRO A 491 -20.80 -16.41 3.45
N ALA A 492 -22.12 -16.54 3.64
CA ALA A 492 -22.73 -16.48 4.98
C ALA A 492 -22.15 -17.57 5.89
N GLU A 493 -22.08 -17.35 7.20
CA GLU A 493 -21.50 -18.30 8.15
C GLU A 493 -22.26 -19.65 8.20
N ASP A 494 -23.56 -19.63 7.97
CA ASP A 494 -24.40 -20.83 7.85
C ASP A 494 -24.34 -21.48 6.45
N GLY A 495 -23.58 -20.91 5.53
CA GLY A 495 -23.44 -21.36 4.14
C GLY A 495 -24.58 -20.96 3.20
N ASP A 496 -25.60 -20.27 3.70
CA ASP A 496 -26.83 -19.99 2.94
C ASP A 496 -26.84 -18.54 2.41
N GLY A 497 -26.11 -18.33 1.33
CA GLY A 497 -26.02 -17.06 0.62
C GLY A 497 -24.67 -16.35 0.75
N THR A 498 -24.65 -15.11 0.29
CA THR A 498 -23.47 -14.23 0.29
C THR A 498 -23.72 -13.02 1.17
N VAL A 499 -22.71 -12.64 1.95
CA VAL A 499 -22.72 -11.48 2.85
C VAL A 499 -21.78 -10.42 2.31
N VAL A 500 -22.30 -9.19 2.21
CA VAL A 500 -21.52 -8.01 1.84
C VAL A 500 -21.62 -6.97 2.95
N ARG A 501 -20.47 -6.50 3.42
CA ARG A 501 -20.37 -5.45 4.45
C ARG A 501 -19.74 -4.21 3.87
N ILE A 502 -20.39 -3.08 4.09
CA ILE A 502 -20.06 -1.80 3.47
C ILE A 502 -20.06 -0.74 4.55
N HIS A 503 -19.11 0.20 4.51
CA HIS A 503 -19.13 1.35 5.40
C HIS A 503 -18.95 2.66 4.65
N ASN A 504 -19.65 3.69 5.10
CA ASN A 504 -19.51 5.05 4.58
C ASN A 504 -18.70 5.90 5.57
N PRO A 505 -17.40 6.15 5.33
CA PRO A 505 -16.57 6.93 6.24
C PRO A 505 -16.83 8.44 6.15
N THR A 506 -17.77 8.89 5.31
CA THR A 506 -17.95 10.31 5.00
C THR A 506 -19.01 10.96 5.89
N LYS A 507 -19.10 12.29 5.79
CA LYS A 507 -20.09 13.11 6.53
C LYS A 507 -21.43 13.25 5.80
N HIS A 508 -21.56 12.63 4.64
CA HIS A 508 -22.74 12.74 3.79
C HIS A 508 -23.29 11.35 3.52
N GLU A 509 -24.60 11.27 3.32
CA GLU A 509 -25.22 10.06 2.82
C GLU A 509 -24.72 9.79 1.40
N TRP A 510 -24.44 8.52 1.12
CA TRP A 510 -24.20 8.05 -0.23
C TRP A 510 -25.45 7.34 -0.72
N THR A 511 -25.96 7.73 -1.88
CA THR A 511 -27.06 7.05 -2.56
C THR A 511 -26.55 6.49 -3.88
N GLY A 512 -26.85 5.23 -4.13
CA GLY A 512 -26.44 4.53 -5.33
C GLY A 512 -27.06 3.14 -5.37
N ARG A 513 -26.38 2.24 -6.05
CA ARG A 513 -26.82 0.88 -6.30
C ARG A 513 -25.69 -0.10 -6.10
N ILE A 514 -26.02 -1.25 -5.51
CA ILE A 514 -25.13 -2.39 -5.42
C ILE A 514 -25.57 -3.39 -6.49
N GLU A 515 -24.66 -3.73 -7.39
CA GLU A 515 -24.89 -4.72 -8.44
C GLU A 515 -24.04 -5.96 -8.21
N THR A 516 -24.52 -7.11 -8.68
CA THR A 516 -23.84 -8.39 -8.55
C THR A 516 -24.06 -9.26 -9.79
N ASP A 517 -23.05 -10.06 -10.16
CA ASP A 517 -23.22 -11.16 -11.13
C ASP A 517 -23.54 -12.50 -10.46
N LEU A 518 -23.61 -12.53 -9.12
CA LEU A 518 -24.03 -13.71 -8.39
C LEU A 518 -25.56 -13.83 -8.44
N PRO A 519 -26.11 -15.03 -8.22
CA PRO A 519 -27.54 -15.20 -8.11
C PRO A 519 -28.14 -14.24 -7.06
N LEU A 520 -29.29 -13.67 -7.41
CA LEU A 520 -30.00 -12.66 -6.60
C LEU A 520 -31.52 -12.90 -6.70
N PHE A 521 -32.06 -13.63 -5.73
CA PHE A 521 -33.46 -13.97 -5.55
C PHE A 521 -34.06 -13.29 -4.32
N GLU A 522 -33.24 -13.07 -3.29
CA GLU A 522 -33.60 -12.32 -2.09
C GLU A 522 -32.41 -11.52 -1.57
N CYS A 523 -32.68 -10.39 -0.92
CA CYS A 523 -31.67 -9.58 -0.24
C CYS A 523 -32.28 -9.01 1.04
N ASN A 524 -31.51 -9.06 2.13
CA ASN A 524 -31.92 -8.54 3.42
C ASN A 524 -30.78 -7.72 4.04
N GLU A 525 -31.10 -6.59 4.67
CA GLU A 525 -30.20 -5.95 5.63
C GLU A 525 -30.05 -6.86 6.85
N CYS A 526 -28.82 -7.08 7.29
CA CYS A 526 -28.51 -7.88 8.47
C CYS A 526 -27.57 -7.11 9.41
N ASP A 527 -27.50 -7.57 10.65
CA ASP A 527 -26.53 -7.05 11.61
C ASP A 527 -25.11 -7.60 11.34
N MET A 528 -24.16 -7.25 12.21
CA MET A 528 -22.78 -7.69 12.07
C MET A 528 -22.58 -9.20 12.30
N LEU A 529 -23.57 -9.88 12.90
CA LEU A 529 -23.62 -11.33 13.12
C LEU A 529 -24.45 -12.04 12.04
N GLU A 530 -24.80 -11.34 10.96
CA GLU A 530 -25.54 -11.88 9.82
C GLU A 530 -26.98 -12.28 10.15
N ILE A 531 -27.52 -11.80 11.28
CA ILE A 531 -28.91 -12.00 11.67
C ILE A 531 -29.77 -11.16 10.74
N ILE A 532 -30.63 -11.85 9.99
CA ILE A 532 -31.49 -11.27 8.96
C ILE A 532 -32.48 -10.29 9.60
N GLY A 533 -32.50 -9.07 9.09
CA GLY A 533 -33.45 -8.02 9.46
C GLY A 533 -34.44 -7.73 8.35
N LYS A 534 -34.38 -6.51 7.82
CA LYS A 534 -35.37 -5.99 6.86
C LYS A 534 -35.06 -6.48 5.45
N ALA A 535 -36.07 -6.98 4.75
CA ALA A 535 -35.98 -7.28 3.32
C ALA A 535 -35.73 -6.01 2.49
N VAL A 536 -34.94 -6.15 1.43
CA VAL A 536 -34.57 -5.07 0.50
C VAL A 536 -35.18 -5.38 -0.86
N ASP A 537 -35.79 -4.37 -1.47
CA ASP A 537 -36.33 -4.50 -2.82
C ASP A 537 -35.17 -4.67 -3.82
N ILE A 538 -35.19 -5.78 -4.54
CA ILE A 538 -34.23 -6.10 -5.60
C ILE A 538 -34.83 -5.81 -6.98
N THR A 539 -33.99 -5.36 -7.90
CA THR A 539 -34.31 -5.17 -9.32
C THR A 539 -33.09 -5.59 -10.13
N ASP A 540 -33.20 -5.96 -11.42
CA ASP A 540 -32.08 -6.06 -12.38
C ASP A 540 -30.67 -6.34 -11.78
N GLN A 541 -30.45 -7.55 -11.25
CA GLN A 541 -29.15 -8.00 -10.70
C GLN A 541 -28.53 -7.06 -9.65
N GLY A 542 -29.35 -6.37 -8.85
CA GLY A 542 -28.88 -5.49 -7.79
C GLY A 542 -30.00 -4.91 -6.91
N TRP A 543 -29.64 -3.94 -6.08
CA TRP A 543 -30.58 -3.16 -5.27
C TRP A 543 -30.08 -1.74 -5.04
N ASP A 544 -31.02 -0.81 -4.96
CA ASP A 544 -30.72 0.57 -4.64
C ASP A 544 -30.52 0.73 -3.13
N VAL A 545 -29.61 1.60 -2.74
CA VAL A 545 -29.23 1.78 -1.34
C VAL A 545 -28.88 3.22 -1.02
N SER A 546 -29.30 3.67 0.16
CA SER A 546 -28.83 4.89 0.80
C SER A 546 -28.07 4.53 2.07
N ILE A 547 -26.76 4.80 2.07
CA ILE A 547 -25.86 4.54 3.20
C ILE A 547 -25.59 5.87 3.89
N GLY A 548 -26.23 6.05 5.04
CA GLY A 548 -26.08 7.24 5.87
C GLY A 548 -24.62 7.53 6.25
N SER A 549 -24.38 8.78 6.65
CA SER A 549 -23.06 9.21 7.12
C SER A 549 -22.56 8.32 8.27
N LYS A 550 -21.29 7.89 8.19
CA LYS A 550 -20.63 7.06 9.22
C LYS A 550 -21.30 5.69 9.47
N LYS A 551 -22.22 5.27 8.60
CA LYS A 551 -22.97 4.01 8.78
C LYS A 551 -22.17 2.83 8.25
N ILE A 552 -22.25 1.72 8.99
CA ILE A 552 -21.88 0.38 8.54
C ILE A 552 -23.18 -0.35 8.23
N VAL A 553 -23.27 -0.94 7.04
CA VAL A 553 -24.41 -1.76 6.61
C VAL A 553 -23.89 -3.13 6.18
N THR A 554 -24.67 -4.16 6.51
CA THR A 554 -24.40 -5.52 6.04
C THR A 554 -25.65 -6.01 5.31
N PHE A 555 -25.45 -6.61 4.14
CA PHE A 555 -26.51 -7.26 3.39
C PHE A 555 -26.19 -8.74 3.24
N ARG A 556 -27.23 -9.57 3.29
CA ARG A 556 -27.18 -10.99 2.94
C ARG A 556 -28.11 -11.22 1.76
N PHE A 557 -27.60 -11.83 0.70
CA PHE A 557 -28.38 -12.13 -0.50
C PHE A 557 -28.07 -13.53 -1.04
N LYS A 558 -29.00 -14.08 -1.84
CA LYS A 558 -28.91 -15.44 -2.40
C LYS A 558 -29.23 -15.48 -3.86
#